data_AF-A0A816E6I6-F1
#
_entry.id   AF-A0A816E6I6-F1
#
_cell.length_a   1.000
_cell.length_b   1.000
_cell.length_c   1.000
_cell.angle_alpha   90.00
_cell.angle_beta   90.00
_cell.angle_gamma   90.00
#
_symmetry.space_group_name_H-M   'P 1'
#
loop_
_entity.id
_entity.type
_entity.pdbx_description
1 polymer ?
#
loop_
_entity_poly.entity_id
_entity_poly.type
_entity_poly.pdbx_seq_one_letter_code
_entity_poly.pdbx_strand_id
1 'polypeptide(L)'
;MMTHQSKKVNDNESSSDDESITQGFPVNDDKNDDNSVNVEFNDLNAEEKENPHMDSGIIAESNDDDESPRDDETTDPESMDEDKCHAFYEIEHQKDKVMEELSIVFELLNIDPIHDRFESRPNQARRSLVLRKNNGILAYPQCLRGSNRPLSDSTIDAMVKFYREDGISWTSSNSKDTIKINGQPVAILFLEMTVLDAYQIFNERHPDTVSRSIFNALHPKEVKTATPHDTCMCIIHENMDLLLKVCISYLLMRM
;
A
#
# COMPACT_ATOMS: atom_id res chain seq x y z
N MET A 1 48.97 -54.92 10.08
CA MET A 1 50.10 -54.10 9.61
C MET A 1 50.03 -54.03 8.10
N MET A 2 49.44 -52.96 7.55
CA MET A 2 49.47 -52.68 6.11
C MET A 2 49.90 -51.23 5.95
N THR A 3 51.01 -51.04 5.25
CA THR A 3 51.74 -49.78 5.10
C THR A 3 51.17 -48.93 3.97
N HIS A 4 50.99 -47.65 4.27
CA HIS A 4 50.65 -46.57 3.35
C HIS A 4 51.67 -46.40 2.23
N GLN A 5 51.20 -46.10 1.01
CA GLN A 5 51.98 -45.36 0.03
C GLN A 5 51.17 -44.14 -0.42
N SER A 6 51.62 -42.98 0.05
CA SER A 6 51.13 -41.66 -0.35
C SER A 6 51.71 -41.29 -1.72
N LYS A 7 50.83 -40.96 -2.67
CA LYS A 7 51.20 -40.39 -3.97
C LYS A 7 51.33 -38.87 -3.81
N LYS A 8 52.46 -38.35 -4.30
CA LYS A 8 52.95 -36.99 -4.12
C LYS A 8 53.12 -36.35 -5.51
N VAL A 9 52.98 -35.02 -5.54
CA VAL A 9 53.49 -34.04 -6.51
C VAL A 9 52.74 -33.91 -7.86
N ASN A 10 52.16 -32.73 -8.11
CA ASN A 10 52.75 -31.73 -9.01
C ASN A 10 51.99 -30.40 -8.93
N ASP A 11 52.63 -29.45 -8.25
CA ASP A 11 52.39 -28.02 -8.36
C ASP A 11 52.81 -27.57 -9.77
N ASN A 12 51.92 -26.86 -10.46
CA ASN A 12 52.22 -26.21 -11.73
C ASN A 12 52.08 -24.70 -11.52
N GLU A 13 53.21 -24.06 -11.25
CA GLU A 13 53.42 -22.63 -11.38
C GLU A 13 53.44 -22.20 -12.86
N SER A 14 53.33 -20.89 -13.09
CA SER A 14 53.53 -20.14 -14.35
C SER A 14 52.26 -19.90 -15.17
N SER A 15 51.95 -18.72 -15.68
CA SER A 15 52.72 -17.47 -15.85
C SER A 15 51.80 -16.25 -15.80
N SER A 16 52.36 -15.16 -15.30
CA SER A 16 51.95 -13.77 -15.52
C SER A 16 51.91 -13.43 -17.01
N ASP A 17 50.89 -12.68 -17.43
CA ASP A 17 51.03 -11.69 -18.51
C ASP A 17 50.15 -10.47 -18.20
N ASP A 18 50.86 -9.35 -18.02
CA ASP A 18 50.38 -7.98 -17.96
C ASP A 18 49.85 -7.56 -19.35
N GLU A 19 48.61 -7.10 -19.43
CA GLU A 19 48.14 -6.23 -20.52
C GLU A 19 47.32 -5.09 -19.90
N SER A 20 48.02 -3.99 -19.59
CA SER A 20 47.45 -2.72 -19.22
C SER A 20 46.82 -2.04 -20.45
N ILE A 21 45.48 -2.05 -20.54
CA ILE A 21 44.76 -1.24 -21.53
C ILE A 21 44.33 0.07 -20.88
N THR A 22 44.85 1.13 -21.49
CA THR A 22 44.67 2.54 -21.23
C THR A 22 43.23 3.03 -21.27
N GLN A 23 42.90 3.87 -20.28
CA GLN A 23 42.11 5.10 -20.34
C GLN A 23 41.22 5.33 -21.57
N GLY A 24 39.92 5.41 -21.30
CA GLY A 24 38.93 6.08 -22.13
C GLY A 24 37.70 6.40 -21.30
N PHE A 25 37.73 7.52 -20.57
CA PHE A 25 36.52 8.13 -20.00
C PHE A 25 35.78 8.86 -21.13
N PRO A 26 34.53 8.49 -21.47
CA PRO A 26 33.64 9.42 -22.11
C PRO A 26 33.05 10.33 -21.03
N VAL A 27 33.51 11.58 -21.03
CA VAL A 27 32.76 12.74 -20.57
C VAL A 27 31.43 12.72 -21.33
N ASN A 28 30.32 12.54 -20.63
CA ASN A 28 29.01 12.90 -21.14
C ASN A 28 28.36 13.85 -20.16
N ASP A 29 28.19 15.06 -20.69
CA ASP A 29 27.60 16.26 -20.14
C ASP A 29 26.35 16.04 -19.29
N ASP A 30 26.38 16.75 -18.16
CA ASP A 30 25.21 17.27 -17.46
C ASP A 30 24.16 17.80 -18.44
N LYS A 31 23.00 17.13 -18.46
CA LYS A 31 21.72 17.80 -18.68
C LYS A 31 20.76 17.38 -17.58
N ASN A 32 20.59 18.29 -16.64
CA ASN A 32 19.44 18.38 -15.75
C ASN A 32 18.17 18.32 -16.59
N ASP A 33 17.44 17.21 -16.49
CA ASP A 33 15.99 17.20 -16.74
C ASP A 33 15.34 16.83 -15.40
N ASP A 34 14.93 17.86 -14.66
CA ASP A 34 13.96 17.77 -13.56
C ASP A 34 12.63 17.25 -14.14
N ASN A 35 12.55 15.94 -14.39
CA ASN A 35 11.29 15.27 -14.64
C ASN A 35 10.67 14.91 -13.29
N SER A 36 9.92 15.84 -12.72
CA SER A 36 8.98 15.54 -11.66
C SER A 36 8.01 14.46 -12.15
N VAL A 37 8.24 13.22 -11.71
CA VAL A 37 7.36 12.09 -12.02
C VAL A 37 6.07 12.30 -11.22
N ASN A 38 5.05 12.87 -11.86
CA ASN A 38 3.68 12.76 -11.37
C ASN A 38 3.30 11.28 -11.45
N VAL A 39 3.32 10.59 -10.32
CA VAL A 39 2.72 9.26 -10.18
C VAL A 39 1.20 9.44 -10.24
N GLU A 40 0.67 9.45 -11.46
CA GLU A 40 -0.76 9.42 -11.71
C GLU A 40 -1.27 8.03 -11.33
N PHE A 41 -2.00 7.95 -10.22
CA PHE A 41 -2.77 6.78 -9.83
C PHE A 41 -3.86 6.58 -10.87
N ASN A 42 -3.63 5.68 -11.82
CA ASN A 42 -4.70 5.20 -12.68
C ASN A 42 -5.65 4.36 -11.83
N ASP A 43 -6.70 5.01 -11.35
CA ASP A 43 -7.90 4.37 -10.82
C ASP A 43 -8.46 3.45 -11.91
N LEU A 44 -8.49 2.16 -11.58
CA LEU A 44 -9.09 1.14 -12.41
C LEU A 44 -10.61 1.39 -12.44
N ASN A 45 -11.08 1.80 -13.62
CA ASN A 45 -12.45 1.74 -14.07
C ASN A 45 -13.14 0.44 -13.62
N ALA A 46 -14.13 0.58 -12.75
CA ALA A 46 -15.20 -0.39 -12.55
C ALA A 46 -16.53 0.37 -12.63
N GLU A 47 -17.10 0.37 -13.83
CA GLU A 47 -18.52 0.58 -14.16
C GLU A 47 -19.26 1.67 -13.36
N GLU A 48 -19.17 2.91 -13.85
CA GLU A 48 -20.14 3.96 -13.54
C GLU A 48 -21.52 3.53 -14.07
N LYS A 49 -22.38 3.06 -13.17
CA LYS A 49 -23.82 3.05 -13.40
C LYS A 49 -24.30 4.49 -13.37
N GLU A 50 -24.93 4.91 -14.47
CA GLU A 50 -25.66 6.16 -14.62
C GLU A 50 -26.47 6.50 -13.35
N ASN A 51 -26.04 7.52 -12.63
CA ASN A 51 -26.87 8.16 -11.62
C ASN A 51 -27.96 8.98 -12.35
N PRO A 52 -29.25 8.78 -12.06
CA PRO A 52 -30.29 9.62 -12.62
C PRO A 52 -30.14 11.06 -12.11
N HIS A 53 -30.05 11.98 -13.06
CA HIS A 53 -30.05 13.42 -12.88
C HIS A 53 -31.34 13.87 -12.15
N MET A 54 -31.24 14.12 -10.84
CA MET A 54 -32.33 14.68 -10.05
C MET A 54 -32.37 16.19 -10.26
N ASP A 55 -33.20 16.59 -11.22
CA ASP A 55 -33.54 17.96 -11.55
C ASP A 55 -34.31 18.59 -10.38
N SER A 56 -33.61 19.33 -9.51
CA SER A 56 -34.21 20.06 -8.40
C SER A 56 -34.37 21.51 -8.80
N GLY A 57 -35.40 21.77 -9.61
CA GLY A 57 -35.92 23.11 -9.83
C GLY A 57 -36.45 23.67 -8.51
N ILE A 58 -35.71 24.58 -7.89
CA ILE A 58 -36.21 25.45 -6.84
C ILE A 58 -36.18 26.87 -7.38
N ILE A 59 -37.37 27.39 -7.60
CA ILE A 59 -37.72 28.75 -7.99
C ILE A 59 -37.27 29.69 -6.86
N ALA A 60 -36.44 30.66 -7.19
CA ALA A 60 -36.19 31.83 -6.34
C ALA A 60 -36.50 33.08 -7.16
N GLU A 61 -37.79 33.43 -7.19
CA GLU A 61 -38.25 34.78 -7.48
C GLU A 61 -38.37 35.54 -6.16
N SER A 62 -37.63 36.63 -6.00
CA SER A 62 -38.16 37.86 -5.41
C SER A 62 -37.14 39.01 -5.56
N ASN A 63 -37.42 39.85 -6.56
CA ASN A 63 -37.51 41.32 -6.56
C ASN A 63 -36.62 42.14 -5.60
N ASP A 64 -35.80 42.97 -6.23
CA ASP A 64 -35.80 44.45 -6.23
C ASP A 64 -35.78 45.27 -4.92
N ASP A 65 -34.93 46.31 -5.00
CA ASP A 65 -34.92 47.61 -4.31
C ASP A 65 -34.59 47.58 -2.79
N ASP A 66 -33.84 48.52 -2.20
CA ASP A 66 -33.67 49.94 -2.49
C ASP A 66 -32.41 50.49 -1.75
N GLU A 67 -31.98 51.69 -2.12
CA GLU A 67 -30.77 52.39 -1.69
C GLU A 67 -30.76 52.84 -0.19
N SER A 68 -29.55 52.77 0.43
CA SER A 68 -28.82 53.68 1.39
C SER A 68 -29.55 54.71 2.31
N PRO A 69 -28.89 55.43 3.28
CA PRO A 69 -27.58 55.36 3.95
C PRO A 69 -27.63 55.45 5.51
N ARG A 70 -26.44 55.31 6.15
CA ARG A 70 -25.90 55.84 7.44
C ARG A 70 -26.84 56.33 8.57
N ASP A 71 -26.50 55.96 9.82
CA ASP A 71 -26.18 56.83 10.99
C ASP A 71 -26.02 55.92 12.23
N ASP A 72 -24.82 55.73 12.78
CA ASP A 72 -24.27 56.41 13.97
C ASP A 72 -25.23 56.49 15.17
N GLU A 73 -25.25 55.45 16.00
CA GLU A 73 -25.78 55.53 17.36
C GLU A 73 -24.93 54.64 18.29
N THR A 74 -24.09 55.30 19.09
CA THR A 74 -23.32 54.69 20.17
C THR A 74 -24.26 54.35 21.32
N THR A 75 -24.85 53.15 21.27
CA THR A 75 -25.68 52.62 22.36
C THR A 75 -24.79 52.01 23.44
N ASP A 76 -24.88 52.61 24.62
CA ASP A 76 -24.34 52.17 25.90
C ASP A 76 -24.69 50.69 26.19
N PRO A 77 -23.72 49.77 26.39
CA PRO A 77 -23.99 48.33 26.47
C PRO A 77 -24.42 47.81 27.86
N GLU A 78 -24.69 48.67 28.85
CA GLU A 78 -24.83 48.25 30.26
C GLU A 78 -26.25 47.80 30.72
N SER A 79 -27.13 47.22 29.87
CA SER A 79 -28.46 46.84 30.40
C SER A 79 -29.26 45.66 29.79
N MET A 80 -28.66 44.69 29.10
CA MET A 80 -29.45 43.57 28.51
C MET A 80 -28.78 42.17 28.64
N ASP A 81 -28.11 41.88 29.77
CA ASP A 81 -27.42 40.59 29.97
C ASP A 81 -28.26 39.48 30.64
N GLU A 82 -29.48 39.76 31.12
CA GLU A 82 -30.30 38.73 31.79
C GLU A 82 -31.10 37.85 30.79
N ASP A 83 -31.50 38.37 29.64
CA ASP A 83 -32.34 37.63 28.67
C ASP A 83 -31.54 36.63 27.82
N LYS A 84 -30.24 36.85 27.62
CA LYS A 84 -29.36 35.92 26.89
C LYS A 84 -29.13 34.61 27.64
N CYS A 85 -29.20 34.65 28.97
CA CYS A 85 -28.98 33.47 29.80
C CYS A 85 -30.14 32.48 29.71
N HIS A 86 -31.38 32.98 29.55
CA HIS A 86 -32.57 32.15 29.38
C HIS A 86 -32.62 31.44 28.01
N ALA A 87 -32.25 32.13 26.93
CA ALA A 87 -32.21 31.54 25.59
C ALA A 87 -31.20 30.38 25.48
N PHE A 88 -30.07 30.48 26.20
CA PHE A 88 -29.05 29.41 26.19
C PHE A 88 -29.52 28.15 26.92
N TYR A 89 -30.21 28.32 28.06
CA TYR A 89 -30.74 27.22 28.85
C TYR A 89 -31.85 26.46 28.11
N GLU A 90 -32.70 27.17 27.38
CA GLU A 90 -33.80 26.54 26.61
C GLU A 90 -33.26 25.72 25.42
N ILE A 91 -32.18 26.17 24.78
CA ILE A 91 -31.49 25.41 23.73
C ILE A 91 -30.84 24.14 24.30
N GLU A 92 -30.21 24.22 25.48
CA GLU A 92 -29.56 23.07 26.11
C GLU A 92 -30.57 22.02 26.55
N HIS A 93 -31.69 22.46 27.15
CA HIS A 93 -32.80 21.58 27.52
C HIS A 93 -33.45 20.89 26.30
N GLN A 94 -33.56 21.59 25.17
CA GLN A 94 -34.08 20.98 23.94
C GLN A 94 -33.13 19.90 23.39
N LYS A 95 -31.81 20.08 23.52
CA LYS A 95 -30.83 19.07 23.10
C LYS A 95 -30.95 17.79 23.93
N ASP A 96 -31.09 17.92 25.25
CA ASP A 96 -31.23 16.76 26.13
C ASP A 96 -32.50 15.96 25.83
N LYS A 97 -33.61 16.67 25.57
CA LYS A 97 -34.87 16.04 25.16
C LYS A 97 -34.74 15.30 23.81
N VAL A 98 -34.09 15.92 22.82
CA VAL A 98 -33.84 15.28 21.51
C VAL A 98 -32.92 14.06 21.67
N MET A 99 -31.92 14.13 22.55
CA MET A 99 -31.03 12.99 22.83
C MET A 99 -31.75 11.83 23.51
N GLU A 100 -32.66 12.11 24.43
CA GLU A 100 -33.50 11.10 25.09
C GLU A 100 -34.45 10.43 24.08
N GLU A 101 -35.12 11.23 23.24
CA GLU A 101 -35.98 10.72 22.17
C GLU A 101 -35.20 9.88 21.16
N LEU A 102 -34.00 10.30 20.75
CA LEU A 102 -33.14 9.51 19.88
C LEU A 102 -32.67 8.21 20.54
N SER A 103 -32.39 8.22 21.84
CA SER A 103 -32.02 7.01 22.59
C SER A 103 -33.16 5.99 22.59
N ILE A 104 -34.40 6.44 22.81
CA ILE A 104 -35.60 5.60 22.76
C ILE A 104 -35.80 5.05 21.34
N VAL A 105 -35.59 5.86 20.31
CA VAL A 105 -35.67 5.41 18.91
C VAL A 105 -34.60 4.35 18.62
N PHE A 106 -33.36 4.52 19.10
CA PHE A 106 -32.31 3.52 18.91
C PHE A 106 -32.60 2.20 19.63
N GLU A 107 -33.22 2.26 20.81
CA GLU A 107 -33.64 1.09 21.57
C GLU A 107 -34.85 0.38 20.93
N LEU A 108 -35.84 1.15 20.46
CA LEU A 108 -37.03 0.64 19.75
C LEU A 108 -36.71 0.06 18.38
N LEU A 109 -35.75 0.65 17.66
CA LEU A 109 -35.29 0.15 16.37
C LEU A 109 -34.51 -1.16 16.49
N ASN A 110 -34.27 -1.64 17.72
CA ASN A 110 -33.64 -2.91 18.03
C ASN A 110 -32.41 -3.12 17.14
N ILE A 111 -31.60 -2.05 16.98
CA ILE A 111 -30.45 -2.07 16.10
C ILE A 111 -29.49 -3.09 16.70
N ASP A 112 -29.54 -4.30 16.13
CA ASP A 112 -28.63 -5.36 16.51
C ASP A 112 -27.20 -4.80 16.49
N PRO A 113 -26.37 -5.22 17.45
CA PRO A 113 -24.99 -4.82 17.48
C PRO A 113 -24.37 -4.84 16.07
N ILE A 114 -23.78 -3.72 15.66
CA ILE A 114 -23.32 -3.41 14.30
C ILE A 114 -22.46 -4.53 13.66
N HIS A 115 -21.95 -5.47 14.46
CA HIS A 115 -21.22 -6.64 13.99
C HIS A 115 -22.03 -7.58 13.09
N ASP A 116 -23.32 -7.83 13.37
CA ASP A 116 -24.09 -8.83 12.60
C ASP A 116 -24.64 -8.28 11.28
N ARG A 117 -24.93 -6.97 11.23
CA ARG A 117 -25.56 -6.35 10.05
C ARG A 117 -24.58 -5.91 8.96
N PHE A 118 -23.31 -5.66 9.33
CA PHE A 118 -22.32 -5.08 8.41
C PHE A 118 -21.11 -6.00 8.14
N GLU A 119 -21.19 -7.28 8.51
CA GLU A 119 -20.07 -8.24 8.41
C GLU A 119 -18.75 -7.67 9.00
N SER A 120 -18.87 -6.76 9.97
CA SER A 120 -17.72 -6.04 10.50
C SER A 120 -17.01 -6.91 11.53
N ARG A 121 -15.67 -6.96 11.49
CA ARG A 121 -14.90 -7.73 12.47
C ARG A 121 -15.21 -7.19 13.87
N PRO A 122 -15.41 -8.02 14.91
CA PRO A 122 -15.76 -7.56 16.27
C PRO A 122 -14.81 -6.48 16.82
N ASN A 123 -13.54 -6.53 16.43
CA ASN A 123 -12.52 -5.56 16.82
C ASN A 123 -12.73 -4.17 16.17
N GLN A 124 -13.25 -4.12 14.95
CA GLN A 124 -13.59 -2.87 14.26
C GLN A 124 -14.81 -2.22 14.91
N ALA A 125 -15.85 -3.00 15.23
CA ALA A 125 -17.03 -2.51 15.94
C ALA A 125 -16.69 -1.96 17.34
N ARG A 126 -15.81 -2.64 18.09
CA ARG A 126 -15.32 -2.12 19.37
C ARG A 126 -14.54 -0.82 19.22
N ARG A 127 -13.68 -0.73 18.20
CA ARG A 127 -12.91 0.49 17.92
C ARG A 127 -13.81 1.66 17.51
N SER A 128 -14.84 1.43 16.70
CA SER A 128 -15.77 2.49 16.30
C SER A 128 -16.62 2.99 17.46
N LEU A 129 -17.03 2.11 18.38
CA LEU A 129 -17.73 2.50 19.61
C LEU A 129 -16.86 3.39 20.52
N VAL A 130 -15.59 3.01 20.75
CA VAL A 130 -14.65 3.82 21.53
C VAL A 130 -14.41 5.18 20.87
N LEU A 131 -14.25 5.20 19.55
CA LEU A 131 -14.05 6.42 18.79
C LEU A 131 -15.27 7.36 18.89
N ARG A 132 -16.49 6.83 18.76
CA ARG A 132 -17.72 7.61 18.93
C ARG A 132 -17.88 8.16 20.34
N LYS A 133 -17.54 7.36 21.35
CA LYS A 133 -17.59 7.79 22.75
C LYS A 133 -16.65 8.96 23.03
N ASN A 134 -15.48 8.97 22.39
CA ASN A 134 -14.44 9.96 22.66
C ASN A 134 -14.56 11.22 21.76
N ASN A 135 -15.09 11.08 20.54
CA ASN A 135 -15.02 12.12 19.51
C ASN A 135 -16.42 12.49 18.94
N GLY A 136 -17.50 11.89 19.46
CA GLY A 136 -18.87 12.13 19.03
C GLY A 136 -19.39 11.18 17.95
N ILE A 137 -20.69 11.26 17.65
CA ILE A 137 -21.39 10.34 16.72
C ILE A 137 -20.85 10.46 15.28
N LEU A 138 -20.41 11.66 14.90
CA LEU A 138 -19.81 11.98 13.60
C LEU A 138 -18.28 11.76 13.59
N ALA A 139 -17.73 11.11 14.60
CA ALA A 139 -16.32 10.75 14.60
C ALA A 139 -16.04 9.72 13.52
N TYR A 140 -15.27 10.13 12.53
CA TYR A 140 -14.66 9.20 11.58
C TYR A 140 -13.36 8.68 12.20
N PRO A 141 -13.03 7.39 12.01
CA PRO A 141 -11.69 6.96 12.34
C PRO A 141 -10.78 7.94 11.62
N GLN A 142 -9.90 8.61 12.37
CA GLN A 142 -8.77 9.25 11.73
C GLN A 142 -8.14 8.12 10.95
N CYS A 143 -8.33 8.14 9.63
CA CYS A 143 -7.48 7.41 8.74
C CYS A 143 -6.12 8.00 9.07
N LEU A 144 -5.42 7.35 10.00
CA LEU A 144 -4.00 7.39 10.07
C LEU A 144 -3.58 6.77 8.74
N ARG A 145 -3.74 7.54 7.65
CA ARG A 145 -2.82 7.59 6.55
C ARG A 145 -1.52 7.97 7.24
N GLY A 146 -0.90 6.97 7.88
CA GLY A 146 0.16 7.16 8.85
C GLY A 146 1.20 7.99 8.15
N SER A 147 1.45 9.19 8.66
CA SER A 147 2.29 10.20 8.03
C SER A 147 2.30 10.07 6.50
N ASN A 148 1.43 10.78 5.78
CA ASN A 148 1.63 11.07 4.35
C ASN A 148 2.92 11.89 4.12
N ARG A 149 3.98 11.67 4.90
CA ARG A 149 5.31 12.00 4.49
C ARG A 149 5.56 11.12 3.28
N PRO A 150 5.69 11.70 2.08
CA PRO A 150 6.13 10.94 0.93
C PRO A 150 7.42 10.22 1.33
N LEU A 151 7.56 8.96 0.90
CA LEU A 151 8.84 8.29 1.07
C LEU A 151 9.90 9.12 0.36
N SER A 152 11.09 9.19 0.94
CA SER A 152 12.19 9.85 0.26
C SER A 152 12.51 9.10 -1.03
N ASP A 153 12.81 9.82 -2.11
CA ASP A 153 13.17 9.20 -3.39
C ASP A 153 14.38 8.27 -3.23
N SER A 154 15.31 8.61 -2.33
CA SER A 154 16.45 7.76 -1.98
C SER A 154 16.06 6.38 -1.44
N THR A 155 14.95 6.30 -0.71
CA THR A 155 14.41 5.03 -0.19
C THR A 155 13.79 4.21 -1.31
N ILE A 156 13.06 4.88 -2.20
CA ILE A 156 12.42 4.23 -3.35
C ILE A 156 13.50 3.67 -4.27
N ASP A 157 14.54 4.44 -4.56
CA ASP A 157 15.68 3.99 -5.37
C ASP A 157 16.42 2.83 -4.71
N ALA A 158 16.64 2.87 -3.39
CA ALA A 158 17.25 1.77 -2.65
C ALA A 158 16.41 0.49 -2.75
N MET A 159 15.07 0.60 -2.68
CA MET A 159 14.17 -0.53 -2.85
C MET A 159 14.20 -1.09 -4.29
N VAL A 160 14.12 -0.24 -5.30
CA VAL A 160 14.18 -0.66 -6.71
C VAL A 160 15.51 -1.35 -7.00
N LYS A 161 16.60 -0.80 -6.48
CA LYS A 161 17.93 -1.41 -6.59
C LYS A 161 17.98 -2.77 -5.89
N PHE A 162 17.46 -2.87 -4.67
CA PHE A 162 17.40 -4.12 -3.92
C PHE A 162 16.66 -5.24 -4.68
N TYR A 163 15.52 -4.92 -5.30
CA TYR A 163 14.80 -5.91 -6.11
C TYR A 163 15.56 -6.37 -7.35
N ARG A 164 16.49 -5.56 -7.87
CA ARG A 164 17.32 -5.88 -9.05
C ARG A 164 18.63 -6.57 -8.70
N GLU A 165 18.91 -6.76 -7.41
CA GLU A 165 20.12 -7.46 -6.97
C GLU A 165 20.03 -8.96 -7.24
N ASP A 166 21.14 -9.52 -7.71
CA ASP A 166 21.32 -10.96 -7.87
C ASP A 166 21.17 -11.66 -6.51
N GLY A 167 20.41 -12.75 -6.49
CA GLY A 167 20.08 -13.50 -5.27
C GLY A 167 18.81 -13.01 -4.55
N ILE A 168 18.25 -11.87 -4.96
CA ILE A 168 16.88 -11.46 -4.57
C ILE A 168 15.92 -11.77 -5.70
N SER A 169 16.27 -11.35 -6.92
CA SER A 169 15.55 -11.70 -8.13
C SER A 169 16.50 -12.18 -9.22
N TRP A 170 15.93 -12.86 -10.22
CA TRP A 170 16.64 -13.33 -11.39
C TRP A 170 15.85 -13.03 -12.65
N THR A 171 16.54 -12.72 -13.74
CA THR A 171 15.94 -12.55 -15.07
C THR A 171 15.69 -13.91 -15.70
N SER A 172 14.49 -14.15 -16.25
CA SER A 172 14.29 -15.38 -16.99
C SER A 172 15.14 -15.42 -18.27
N SER A 173 15.57 -16.61 -18.66
CA SER A 173 16.31 -16.85 -19.90
C SER A 173 15.42 -16.73 -21.15
N ASN A 174 14.11 -16.53 -20.97
CA ASN A 174 13.14 -16.51 -22.05
C ASN A 174 13.01 -15.10 -22.62
N SER A 175 13.37 -14.94 -23.89
CA SER A 175 13.28 -13.65 -24.60
C SER A 175 11.86 -13.10 -24.74
N LYS A 176 10.83 -13.92 -24.49
CA LYS A 176 9.42 -13.48 -24.52
C LYS A 176 8.99 -12.78 -23.24
N ASP A 177 9.74 -12.90 -22.16
CA ASP A 177 9.40 -12.35 -20.86
C ASP A 177 9.88 -10.89 -20.75
N THR A 178 9.35 -10.05 -21.63
CA THR A 178 9.60 -8.60 -21.63
C THR A 178 8.28 -7.85 -21.47
N ILE A 179 8.24 -6.88 -20.57
CA ILE A 179 7.12 -5.95 -20.42
C ILE A 179 7.52 -4.56 -20.89
N LYS A 180 6.56 -3.79 -21.41
CA LYS A 180 6.81 -2.40 -21.82
C LYS A 180 6.47 -1.47 -20.66
N ILE A 181 7.48 -0.84 -20.06
CA ILE A 181 7.31 0.24 -19.08
C ILE A 181 7.70 1.54 -19.78
N ASN A 182 6.79 2.51 -19.87
CA ASN A 182 7.01 3.79 -20.54
C ASN A 182 7.52 3.63 -22.00
N GLY A 183 7.03 2.61 -22.70
CA GLY A 183 7.43 2.30 -24.09
C GLY A 183 8.75 1.55 -24.22
N GLN A 184 9.53 1.39 -23.16
CA GLN A 184 10.79 0.63 -23.16
C GLN A 184 10.56 -0.83 -22.78
N PRO A 185 11.12 -1.80 -23.53
CA PRO A 185 11.07 -3.20 -23.17
C PRO A 185 12.01 -3.47 -21.99
N VAL A 186 11.46 -3.91 -20.86
CA VAL A 186 12.17 -4.30 -19.64
C VAL A 186 11.95 -5.80 -19.42
N ALA A 187 13.02 -6.53 -19.13
CA ALA A 187 12.94 -7.95 -18.82
C ALA A 187 12.19 -8.18 -17.49
N ILE A 188 11.37 -9.22 -17.45
CA ILE A 188 10.66 -9.61 -16.22
C ILE A 188 11.66 -10.27 -15.27
N LEU A 189 11.61 -9.85 -14.01
CA LEU A 189 12.38 -10.41 -12.91
C LEU A 189 11.48 -11.34 -12.10
N PHE A 190 12.05 -12.45 -11.62
CA PHE A 190 11.36 -13.40 -10.77
C PHE A 190 12.03 -13.41 -9.40
N LEU A 191 11.25 -13.23 -8.35
CA LEU A 191 11.75 -13.26 -6.98
C LEU A 191 12.20 -14.69 -6.64
N GLU A 192 13.41 -14.85 -6.10
CA GLU A 192 13.97 -16.16 -5.74
C GLU A 192 13.41 -16.67 -4.39
N MET A 193 12.93 -15.75 -3.55
CA MET A 193 12.42 -16.00 -2.21
C MET A 193 11.01 -15.44 -2.02
N THR A 194 10.40 -15.68 -0.86
CA THR A 194 9.11 -15.07 -0.56
C THR A 194 9.25 -13.56 -0.33
N VAL A 195 8.19 -12.79 -0.60
CA VAL A 195 8.17 -11.34 -0.33
C VAL A 195 8.47 -11.03 1.14
N LEU A 196 8.12 -11.94 2.06
CA LEU A 196 8.39 -11.78 3.48
C LEU A 196 9.88 -11.91 3.79
N ASP A 197 10.55 -12.88 3.19
CA ASP A 197 12.00 -13.08 3.38
C ASP A 197 12.78 -11.92 2.76
N ALA A 198 12.38 -11.47 1.57
CA ALA A 198 12.97 -10.31 0.92
C ALA A 198 12.82 -9.04 1.78
N TYR A 199 11.66 -8.85 2.41
CA TYR A 199 11.45 -7.74 3.36
C TYR A 199 12.36 -7.85 4.59
N GLN A 200 12.56 -9.05 5.14
CA GLN A 200 13.45 -9.24 6.29
C GLN A 200 14.88 -8.86 5.92
N ILE A 201 15.40 -9.36 4.80
CA ILE A 201 16.75 -9.03 4.30
C ILE A 201 16.87 -7.53 4.04
N PHE A 202 15.85 -6.90 3.44
CA PHE A 202 15.85 -5.46 3.22
C PHE A 202 15.91 -4.69 4.54
N ASN A 203 15.09 -5.06 5.52
CA ASN A 203 15.03 -4.39 6.82
C ASN A 203 16.30 -4.61 7.66
N GLU A 204 17.01 -5.72 7.47
CA GLU A 204 18.34 -5.93 8.06
C GLU A 204 19.40 -4.98 7.49
N ARG A 205 19.31 -4.64 6.19
CA ARG A 205 20.23 -3.71 5.52
C ARG A 205 19.85 -2.25 5.71
N HIS A 206 18.56 -1.97 5.82
CA HIS A 206 17.97 -0.63 5.93
C HIS A 206 16.96 -0.59 7.09
N PRO A 207 17.44 -0.59 8.35
CA PRO A 207 16.56 -0.64 9.51
C PRO A 207 15.60 0.56 9.57
N ASP A 208 14.35 0.29 9.96
CA ASP A 208 13.27 1.26 10.22
C ASP A 208 12.89 2.19 9.06
N THR A 209 13.29 1.86 7.83
CA THR A 209 13.08 2.76 6.69
C THR A 209 11.68 2.60 6.09
N VAL A 210 11.16 1.37 6.02
CA VAL A 210 9.92 1.05 5.29
C VAL A 210 9.10 0.01 6.03
N SER A 211 7.79 0.22 6.14
CA SER A 211 6.88 -0.79 6.70
C SER A 211 6.57 -1.89 5.69
N ARG A 212 6.26 -3.11 6.16
CA ARG A 212 5.91 -4.24 5.29
C ARG A 212 4.81 -3.95 4.26
N SER A 213 3.80 -3.18 4.64
CA SER A 213 2.71 -2.82 3.72
C SER A 213 3.19 -1.89 2.60
N ILE A 214 4.04 -0.92 2.92
CA ILE A 214 4.64 -0.02 1.94
C ILE A 214 5.63 -0.80 1.06
N PHE A 215 6.40 -1.70 1.66
CA PHE A 215 7.34 -2.55 0.92
C PHE A 215 6.65 -3.36 -0.17
N ASN A 216 5.48 -3.94 0.15
CA ASN A 216 4.66 -4.69 -0.81
C ASN A 216 3.97 -3.77 -1.84
N ALA A 217 3.60 -2.55 -1.45
CA ALA A 217 2.97 -1.58 -2.35
C ALA A 217 3.95 -0.98 -3.37
N LEU A 218 5.23 -0.82 -3.01
CA LEU A 218 6.30 -0.30 -3.86
C LEU A 218 7.04 -1.38 -4.65
N HIS A 219 6.49 -2.59 -4.69
CA HIS A 219 7.04 -3.68 -5.50
C HIS A 219 7.02 -3.31 -6.99
N PRO A 220 8.16 -3.31 -7.70
CA PRO A 220 8.20 -2.95 -9.11
C PRO A 220 7.34 -3.89 -9.96
N LYS A 221 6.68 -3.35 -10.98
CA LYS A 221 5.76 -4.13 -11.84
C LYS A 221 6.47 -5.18 -12.69
N GLU A 222 7.76 -4.97 -12.94
CA GLU A 222 8.63 -5.93 -13.64
C GLU A 222 8.99 -7.15 -12.80
N VAL A 223 8.85 -7.08 -11.48
CA VAL A 223 9.16 -8.21 -10.60
C VAL A 223 7.90 -9.04 -10.41
N LYS A 224 8.03 -10.36 -10.50
CA LYS A 224 6.96 -11.33 -10.24
C LYS A 224 7.32 -12.19 -9.05
N THR A 225 6.35 -12.37 -8.15
CA THR A 225 6.49 -13.20 -6.95
C THR A 225 6.24 -14.68 -7.21
N ALA A 226 5.65 -15.03 -8.36
CA ALA A 226 5.43 -16.41 -8.74
C ALA A 226 6.74 -16.99 -9.26
N THR A 227 7.41 -17.80 -8.44
CA THR A 227 8.57 -18.57 -8.86
C THR A 227 8.15 -19.53 -9.98
N PRO A 228 8.78 -19.47 -11.17
CA PRO A 228 8.55 -20.44 -12.24
C PRO A 228 8.86 -21.87 -11.83
N HIS A 229 9.54 -22.08 -10.69
CA HIS A 229 9.87 -23.40 -10.17
C HIS A 229 8.65 -24.21 -9.73
N ASP A 230 7.55 -23.57 -9.33
CA ASP A 230 6.26 -24.27 -9.13
C ASP A 230 5.67 -24.80 -10.44
N THR A 231 6.26 -24.40 -11.58
CA THR A 231 5.93 -24.82 -12.94
C THR A 231 7.20 -25.13 -13.75
N CYS A 232 8.22 -25.79 -13.17
CA CYS A 232 9.32 -26.30 -14.02
C CYS A 232 8.77 -27.38 -14.95
N MET A 233 8.49 -27.03 -16.20
CA MET A 233 8.17 -27.97 -17.27
C MET A 233 9.41 -28.62 -17.87
N CYS A 234 10.50 -28.68 -17.11
CA CYS A 234 11.71 -29.33 -17.55
C CYS A 234 11.53 -30.85 -17.46
N ILE A 235 12.02 -31.57 -18.49
CA ILE A 235 11.97 -33.05 -18.56
C ILE A 235 12.50 -33.70 -17.28
N ILE A 236 13.47 -33.06 -16.62
CA ILE A 236 14.03 -33.54 -15.35
C ILE A 236 12.97 -33.53 -14.24
N HIS A 237 12.22 -32.45 -14.03
CA HIS A 237 11.18 -32.42 -13.00
C HIS A 237 10.02 -33.38 -13.31
N GLU A 238 9.59 -33.47 -14.57
CA GLU A 238 8.57 -34.44 -14.99
C GLU A 238 9.02 -35.89 -14.73
N ASN A 239 10.28 -36.21 -15.04
CA ASN A 239 10.85 -37.52 -14.76
C ASN A 239 10.96 -37.80 -13.25
N MET A 240 11.26 -36.80 -12.43
CA MET A 240 11.33 -36.95 -10.97
C MET A 240 9.94 -37.22 -10.36
N ASP A 241 8.90 -36.56 -10.86
CA ASP A 241 7.50 -36.83 -10.49
C ASP A 241 7.06 -38.25 -10.87
N LEU A 242 7.42 -38.69 -12.08
CA LEU A 242 7.18 -40.07 -12.54
C LEU A 242 7.90 -41.09 -11.65
N LEU A 243 9.18 -40.84 -11.31
CA LEU A 243 9.96 -41.69 -10.42
C LEU A 243 9.30 -41.81 -9.04
N LEU A 244 8.89 -40.68 -8.45
CA LEU A 244 8.19 -40.67 -7.15
C LEU A 244 6.89 -41.48 -7.20
N LYS A 245 6.09 -41.34 -8.26
CA LYS A 245 4.87 -42.14 -8.47
C LYS A 245 5.16 -43.63 -8.53
N VAL A 246 6.17 -44.04 -9.31
CA VAL A 246 6.57 -45.46 -9.42
C VAL A 246 7.04 -46.00 -8.07
N CYS A 247 7.84 -45.23 -7.32
CA CYS A 247 8.31 -45.63 -5.99
C CYS A 247 7.14 -45.81 -5.00
N ILE A 248 6.17 -44.88 -4.99
CA ILE A 248 4.99 -44.98 -4.12
C ILE A 248 4.14 -46.20 -4.50
N SER A 249 3.89 -46.43 -5.79
CA SER A 249 3.16 -47.63 -6.25
C SER A 249 3.87 -48.92 -5.85
N TYR A 250 5.20 -48.97 -5.96
CA TYR A 250 5.98 -50.14 -5.56
C TYR A 250 5.91 -50.41 -4.05
N LEU A 251 5.95 -49.35 -3.22
CA LEU A 251 5.80 -49.49 -1.77
C LEU A 251 4.40 -49.98 -1.38
N LEU A 252 3.35 -49.46 -2.03
CA LEU A 252 1.96 -49.87 -1.78
C LEU A 252 1.69 -51.32 -2.19
N MET A 253 2.33 -51.83 -3.25
CA MET A 253 2.18 -53.24 -3.65
C MET A 253 2.90 -54.22 -2.72
N ARG A 254 3.82 -53.73 -1.87
CA ARG A 254 4.64 -54.56 -0.99
C ARG A 254 4.08 -54.65 0.43
N MET A 255 3.12 -53.80 0.78
CA MET A 255 2.33 -53.87 2.02
C MET A 255 1.12 -54.76 1.83
#